data_AF-A0A355WLI4-F1
#
_entry.id   AF-A0A355WLI4-F1
#
_cell.length_a   1.000
_cell.length_b   1.000
_cell.length_c   1.000
_cell.angle_alpha   90.00
_cell.angle_beta   90.00
_cell.angle_gamma   90.00
#
_symmetry.space_group_name_H-M   'P 1'
#
loop_
_entity.id
_entity.type
_entity.pdbx_description
1 polymer ?
#
loop_
_entity_poly.entity_id
_entity_poly.type
_entity_poly.pdbx_seq_one_letter_code
_entity_poly.pdbx_strand_id
1 'polypeptide(L)'
;VNEWCWNASAKHADIVLPCTTHLEREDIGISPRDSYVIYMEKLAEPAGQARTDHAIFKGIAAAMGVEEQFTEGLSEAEWIARIYQESRDDAAAVGIALPELAELRKNRWFAAPPDARHKVMMRAFREDPDANPLNTPSGKIEIFSETVAGFGYADCPGHATWLEPKEWLGSAILQP
;
A
#
# COMPACT_ATOMS: atom_id res chain seq x y z
N VAL A 1 6.05 -18.75 9.11
CA VAL A 1 4.98 -18.09 8.31
C VAL A 1 3.95 -17.53 9.28
N ASN A 2 3.47 -16.31 9.05
CA ASN A 2 2.37 -15.71 9.80
C ASN A 2 1.13 -15.70 8.89
N GLU A 3 0.07 -16.41 9.28
CA GLU A 3 -1.09 -16.63 8.40
C GLU A 3 -2.37 -16.95 9.20
N TRP A 4 -3.52 -16.52 8.68
CA TRP A 4 -4.83 -16.73 9.32
C TRP A 4 -5.49 -18.06 8.90
N CYS A 5 -5.00 -18.71 7.84
CA CYS A 5 -5.51 -19.98 7.33
C CYS A 5 -4.41 -20.97 6.88
N TRP A 6 -4.77 -22.25 6.73
CA TRP A 6 -3.87 -23.30 6.24
C TRP A 6 -3.68 -23.29 4.72
N ASN A 7 -3.09 -22.21 4.19
CA ASN A 7 -2.71 -22.12 2.78
C ASN A 7 -1.48 -22.99 2.43
N ALA A 8 -1.09 -23.03 1.16
CA ALA A 8 0.03 -23.86 0.69
C ALA A 8 1.36 -23.51 1.38
N SER A 9 1.62 -22.21 1.60
CA SER A 9 2.83 -21.73 2.29
C SER A 9 2.85 -22.15 3.75
N ALA A 10 1.73 -22.02 4.47
CA ALA A 10 1.61 -22.45 5.86
C ALA A 10 1.86 -23.96 6.00
N LYS A 11 1.35 -24.79 5.08
CA LYS A 11 1.55 -26.25 5.08
C LYS A 11 3.00 -26.70 4.89
N HIS A 12 3.84 -25.85 4.30
CA HIS A 12 5.25 -26.13 4.07
C HIS A 12 6.18 -25.37 5.04
N ALA A 13 5.63 -24.71 6.05
CA ALA A 13 6.41 -23.98 7.04
C ALA A 13 6.74 -24.84 8.25
N ASP A 14 7.96 -24.72 8.78
CA ASP A 14 8.34 -25.36 10.04
C ASP A 14 7.62 -24.74 11.25
N ILE A 15 7.39 -23.43 11.20
CA ILE A 15 6.70 -22.66 12.24
C ILE A 15 5.59 -21.84 11.61
N VAL A 16 4.37 -22.01 12.11
CA VAL A 16 3.19 -21.24 11.75
C VAL A 16 2.73 -20.45 12.98
N LEU A 17 2.61 -19.14 12.81
CA LEU A 17 2.04 -18.24 13.81
C LEU A 17 0.63 -17.84 13.34
N PRO A 18 -0.43 -18.16 14.10
CA PRO A 18 -1.79 -17.83 13.68
C PRO A 18 -2.07 -16.33 13.87
N CYS A 19 -2.40 -15.62 12.77
CA CYS A 19 -2.85 -14.24 12.85
C CYS A 19 -4.36 -14.08 12.72
N THR A 20 -4.85 -12.93 13.18
CA THR A 20 -6.22 -12.49 12.99
C THR A 20 -6.49 -12.06 11.55
N THR A 21 -7.75 -12.16 11.16
CA THR A 21 -8.33 -11.43 10.03
C THR A 21 -8.63 -9.99 10.43
N HIS A 22 -8.93 -9.16 9.44
CA HIS A 22 -9.35 -7.76 9.65
C HIS A 22 -10.66 -7.63 10.47
N LEU A 23 -11.48 -8.68 10.55
CA LEU A 23 -12.72 -8.67 11.33
C LEU A 23 -12.48 -8.89 12.83
N GLU A 24 -11.29 -9.30 13.23
CA GLU A 24 -10.96 -9.66 14.61
C GLU A 24 -10.07 -8.62 15.30
N ARG A 25 -9.85 -7.47 14.65
CA ARG A 25 -9.06 -6.34 15.14
C ARG A 25 -9.69 -5.00 14.76
N GLU A 26 -9.25 -3.94 15.42
CA GLU A 26 -9.61 -2.57 15.06
C GLU A 26 -8.58 -1.99 14.09
N ASP A 27 -9.02 -1.15 13.16
CA ASP A 27 -8.16 -0.45 12.20
C ASP A 27 -8.86 0.78 11.59
N ILE A 28 -8.17 1.51 10.72
CA ILE A 28 -8.71 2.59 9.90
C ILE A 28 -8.34 2.38 8.42
N GLY A 29 -9.27 2.70 7.52
CA GLY A 29 -9.09 2.56 6.08
C GLY A 29 -9.29 3.89 5.35
N ILE A 30 -8.33 4.26 4.50
CA ILE A 30 -8.41 5.40 3.59
C ILE A 30 -7.91 4.96 2.22
N SER A 31 -8.62 5.32 1.17
CA SER A 31 -8.27 5.00 -0.22
C SER A 31 -8.11 6.29 -1.02
N PRO A 32 -7.06 6.45 -1.83
CA PRO A 32 -6.90 7.64 -2.67
C PRO A 32 -7.87 7.65 -3.86
N ARG A 33 -8.68 6.59 -4.05
CA ARG A 33 -9.59 6.42 -5.18
C ARG A 33 -11.08 6.55 -4.81
N ASP A 34 -11.40 6.63 -3.53
CA ASP A 34 -12.74 6.92 -3.06
C ASP A 34 -12.68 8.01 -1.99
N SER A 35 -13.79 8.69 -1.77
CA SER A 35 -13.85 9.81 -0.83
C SER A 35 -14.08 9.35 0.60
N TYR A 36 -13.85 8.08 0.95
CA TYR A 36 -14.25 7.55 2.25
C TYR A 36 -13.05 7.35 3.18
N VAL A 37 -13.26 7.79 4.41
CA VAL A 37 -12.47 7.37 5.57
C VAL A 37 -13.33 6.40 6.35
N ILE A 38 -12.81 5.23 6.68
CA ILE A 38 -13.58 4.15 7.31
C ILE A 38 -12.90 3.77 8.63
N TYR A 39 -13.69 3.65 9.69
CA TYR A 39 -13.27 3.00 10.93
C TYR A 39 -13.64 1.52 10.85
N MET A 40 -12.63 0.66 10.85
CA MET A 40 -12.79 -0.78 10.83
C MET A 40 -12.90 -1.28 12.27
N GLU A 41 -14.11 -1.45 12.77
CA GLU A 41 -14.32 -1.99 14.11
C GLU A 41 -14.08 -3.51 14.14
N LYS A 42 -13.55 -3.98 15.27
CA LYS A 42 -13.50 -5.40 15.61
C LYS A 42 -14.92 -5.99 15.67
N LEU A 43 -15.23 -6.88 14.74
CA LEU A 43 -16.52 -7.54 14.62
C LEU A 43 -16.59 -8.87 15.38
N ALA A 44 -15.46 -9.56 15.51
CA ALA A 44 -15.36 -10.85 16.18
C ALA A 44 -14.16 -10.91 17.13
N GLU A 45 -14.21 -11.81 18.11
CA GLU A 45 -13.02 -12.14 18.90
C GLU A 45 -12.05 -12.99 18.08
N PRO A 46 -10.72 -12.85 18.28
CA PRO A 46 -9.72 -13.68 17.62
C PRO A 46 -10.01 -15.18 17.76
N ALA A 47 -9.98 -15.91 16.65
CA ALA A 47 -10.20 -17.35 16.64
C ALA A 47 -9.09 -18.10 17.39
N GLY A 48 -9.47 -18.83 18.45
CA GLY A 48 -8.57 -19.70 19.20
C GLY A 48 -7.41 -18.92 19.83
N GLN A 49 -6.19 -19.15 19.34
CA GLN A 49 -4.96 -18.49 19.82
C GLN A 49 -4.42 -17.45 18.83
N ALA A 50 -5.20 -17.10 17.81
CA ALA A 50 -4.82 -16.08 16.85
C ALA A 50 -4.54 -14.74 17.55
N ARG A 51 -3.53 -14.03 17.06
CA ARG A 51 -3.15 -12.70 17.55
C ARG A 51 -3.08 -11.71 16.39
N THR A 52 -3.20 -10.42 16.66
CA THR A 52 -2.93 -9.42 15.63
C THR A 52 -1.48 -9.53 15.18
N ASP A 53 -1.22 -9.18 13.93
CA ASP A 53 0.15 -9.16 13.39
C ASP A 53 1.06 -8.29 14.27
N HIS A 54 0.55 -7.13 14.71
CA HIS A 54 1.25 -6.26 15.64
C HIS A 54 1.60 -6.95 16.97
N ALA A 55 0.65 -7.66 17.60
CA ALA A 55 0.93 -8.40 18.84
C ALA A 55 1.94 -9.55 18.65
N ILE A 56 1.93 -10.22 17.49
CA ILE A 56 2.93 -11.23 17.13
C ILE A 56 4.32 -10.60 17.04
N PHE A 57 4.45 -9.53 16.26
CA PHE A 57 5.74 -8.85 16.07
C PHE A 57 6.22 -8.14 17.33
N LYS A 58 5.32 -7.62 18.17
CA LYS A 58 5.65 -7.12 19.51
C LYS A 58 6.29 -8.21 20.36
N GLY A 59 5.74 -9.42 20.38
CA GLY A 59 6.31 -10.56 21.12
C GLY A 59 7.68 -11.00 20.59
N ILE A 60 7.89 -10.96 19.28
CA ILE A 60 9.20 -11.23 18.66
C ILE A 60 10.20 -10.13 19.03
N ALA A 61 9.81 -8.86 18.94
CA ALA A 61 10.63 -7.72 19.32
C ALA A 61 11.04 -7.78 20.80
N ALA A 62 10.13 -8.21 21.68
CA ALA A 62 10.41 -8.45 23.10
C ALA A 62 11.49 -9.53 23.29
N ALA A 63 11.37 -10.67 22.58
CA ALA A 63 12.37 -11.73 22.62
C ALA A 63 13.74 -11.28 22.08
N MET A 64 13.76 -10.30 21.18
CA MET A 64 14.97 -9.68 20.62
C MET A 64 15.51 -8.51 21.43
N GLY A 65 14.81 -8.07 22.49
CA GLY A 65 15.19 -6.91 23.30
C GLY A 65 14.99 -5.55 22.63
N VAL A 66 14.09 -5.46 21.65
CA VAL A 66 13.80 -4.23 20.87
C VAL A 66 12.30 -3.86 20.87
N GLU A 67 11.56 -4.29 21.90
CA GLU A 67 10.11 -4.03 22.01
C GLU A 67 9.78 -2.52 22.03
N GLU A 68 10.56 -1.73 22.76
CA GLU A 68 10.33 -0.28 22.90
C GLU A 68 10.51 0.43 21.56
N GLN A 69 11.55 0.08 20.79
CA GLN A 69 11.79 0.63 19.46
C GLN A 69 10.73 0.18 18.44
N PHE A 70 10.22 -1.05 18.58
CA PHE A 70 9.17 -1.56 17.69
C PHE A 70 7.81 -0.91 17.97
N THR A 71 7.45 -0.77 19.25
CA THR A 71 6.13 -0.25 19.65
C THR A 71 6.09 1.27 19.77
N GLU A 72 7.25 1.93 19.90
CA GLU A 72 7.38 3.32 20.33
C GLU A 72 6.65 3.62 21.65
N GLY A 73 6.42 2.59 22.48
CA GLY A 73 5.62 2.69 23.69
C GLY A 73 4.11 2.80 23.46
N LEU A 74 3.64 2.69 22.21
CA LEU A 74 2.23 2.79 21.83
C LEU A 74 1.56 1.41 21.76
N SER A 75 0.32 1.36 22.21
CA SER A 75 -0.62 0.26 21.94
C SER A 75 -1.22 0.38 20.54
N GLU A 76 -1.86 -0.68 20.06
CA GLU A 76 -2.54 -0.69 18.75
C GLU A 76 -3.60 0.42 18.63
N ALA A 77 -4.36 0.67 19.70
CA ALA A 77 -5.35 1.75 19.73
C ALA A 77 -4.70 3.14 19.68
N GLU A 78 -3.55 3.31 20.33
CA GLU A 78 -2.79 4.57 20.30
C GLU A 78 -2.14 4.80 18.93
N TRP A 79 -1.69 3.74 18.26
CA TRP A 79 -1.24 3.80 16.88
C TRP A 79 -2.35 4.27 15.93
N ILE A 80 -3.55 3.70 16.05
CA ILE A 80 -4.72 4.16 15.28
C ILE A 80 -4.99 5.65 15.55
N ALA A 81 -4.95 6.07 16.81
CA ALA A 81 -5.17 7.47 17.18
C ALA A 81 -4.13 8.42 16.58
N ARG A 82 -2.85 8.04 16.64
CA ARG A 82 -1.74 8.81 16.07
C ARG A 82 -1.85 8.94 14.54
N ILE A 83 -1.99 7.82 13.83
CA ILE A 83 -2.08 7.80 12.36
C ILE A 83 -3.29 8.60 11.90
N TYR A 84 -4.42 8.46 12.60
CA TYR A 84 -5.60 9.24 12.28
C TYR A 84 -5.36 10.74 12.47
N GLN A 85 -4.74 11.15 13.58
CA GLN A 85 -4.47 12.57 13.83
C GLN A 85 -3.53 13.16 12.78
N GLU A 86 -2.45 12.46 12.41
CA GLU A 86 -1.55 12.89 11.33
C GLU A 86 -2.33 13.05 10.00
N SER A 87 -3.23 12.11 9.69
CA SER A 87 -4.10 12.19 8.50
C SER A 87 -5.06 13.38 8.54
N ARG A 88 -5.57 13.75 9.73
CA ARG A 88 -6.42 14.93 9.91
C ARG A 88 -5.65 16.22 9.68
N ASP A 89 -4.42 16.31 10.17
CA ASP A 89 -3.56 17.48 10.01
C ASP A 89 -3.23 17.70 8.53
N ASP A 90 -2.88 16.63 7.81
CA ASP A 90 -2.64 16.64 6.36
C ASP A 90 -3.90 17.04 5.57
N ALA A 91 -5.07 16.49 5.93
CA ALA A 91 -6.34 16.85 5.30
C ALA A 91 -6.70 18.33 5.55
N ALA A 92 -6.47 18.83 6.77
CA ALA A 92 -6.72 20.22 7.12
C ALA A 92 -5.84 21.19 6.30
N ALA A 93 -4.59 20.81 6.03
CA ALA A 93 -3.67 21.60 5.20
C ALA A 93 -4.18 21.81 3.75
N VAL A 94 -5.06 20.93 3.26
CA VAL A 94 -5.72 21.04 1.95
C VAL A 94 -7.20 21.44 2.04
N GLY A 95 -7.66 21.91 3.21
CA GLY A 95 -9.01 22.43 3.43
C GLY A 95 -10.09 21.37 3.63
N ILE A 96 -9.71 20.13 3.97
CA ILE A 96 -10.65 19.04 4.28
C ILE A 96 -10.69 18.83 5.79
N ALA A 97 -11.85 19.08 6.41
CA ALA A 97 -12.06 18.86 7.84
C ALA A 97 -12.53 17.43 8.10
N LEU A 98 -11.61 16.56 8.53
CA LEU A 98 -11.95 15.21 9.00
C LEU A 98 -12.50 15.25 10.45
N PRO A 99 -13.50 14.41 10.78
CA PRO A 99 -14.13 14.40 12.11
C PRO A 99 -13.15 13.94 13.20
N GLU A 100 -13.51 14.13 14.47
CA GLU A 100 -12.75 13.53 15.57
C GLU A 100 -12.81 11.99 15.51
N LEU A 101 -11.79 11.29 16.03
CA LEU A 101 -11.73 9.81 15.95
C LEU A 101 -12.95 9.15 16.60
N ALA A 102 -13.40 9.69 17.73
CA ALA A 102 -14.59 9.20 18.43
C ALA A 102 -15.87 9.33 17.57
N GLU A 103 -15.96 10.41 16.79
CA GLU A 103 -17.07 10.63 15.87
C GLU A 103 -16.98 9.69 14.65
N LEU A 104 -15.79 9.52 14.07
CA LEU A 104 -15.57 8.55 13.00
C LEU A 104 -15.93 7.13 13.47
N ARG A 105 -15.47 6.73 14.65
CA ARG A 105 -15.78 5.41 15.24
C ARG A 105 -17.28 5.20 15.40
N LYS A 106 -18.01 6.23 15.87
CA LYS A 106 -19.47 6.19 16.01
C LYS A 106 -20.19 6.08 14.66
N ASN A 107 -19.74 6.85 13.67
CA ASN A 107 -20.38 6.92 12.35
C ASN A 107 -19.92 5.81 11.40
N ARG A 108 -18.85 5.07 11.74
CA ARG A 108 -18.14 4.03 10.97
C ARG A 108 -17.43 4.52 9.72
N TRP A 109 -17.90 5.60 9.12
CA TRP A 109 -17.28 6.20 7.95
C TRP A 109 -17.55 7.69 7.89
N PHE A 110 -16.73 8.37 7.10
CA PHE A 110 -16.88 9.77 6.73
C PHE A 110 -16.63 9.91 5.23
N ALA A 111 -17.55 10.55 4.51
CA ALA A 111 -17.35 10.90 3.12
C ALA A 111 -16.76 12.31 3.02
N ALA A 112 -15.50 12.40 2.63
CA ALA A 112 -14.86 13.65 2.29
C ALA A 112 -15.60 14.33 1.14
N PRO A 113 -15.67 15.67 1.13
CA PRO A 113 -16.32 16.42 0.06
C PRO A 113 -15.65 16.08 -1.28
N PRO A 114 -16.42 15.94 -2.36
CA PRO A 114 -15.86 15.66 -3.68
C PRO A 114 -14.96 16.81 -4.12
N ASP A 115 -13.81 16.47 -4.72
CA ASP A 115 -12.99 17.48 -5.38
C ASP A 115 -13.72 17.98 -6.64
N ALA A 116 -14.15 19.25 -6.62
CA ALA A 116 -14.79 19.87 -7.77
C ALA A 116 -13.84 20.09 -8.95
N ARG A 117 -12.53 19.91 -8.77
CA ARG A 117 -11.52 20.09 -9.82
C ARG A 117 -11.51 18.88 -10.75
N HIS A 118 -11.81 19.13 -12.03
CA HIS A 118 -11.63 18.13 -13.06
C HIS A 118 -10.13 17.97 -13.38
N LYS A 119 -9.48 16.96 -12.78
CA LYS A 119 -8.06 16.69 -13.01
C LYS A 119 -7.86 16.00 -14.37
N VAL A 120 -7.42 16.77 -15.36
CA VAL A 120 -6.99 16.23 -16.66
C VAL A 120 -5.53 15.80 -16.56
N MET A 121 -5.28 14.50 -16.68
CA MET A 121 -3.92 13.93 -16.66
C MET A 121 -3.04 14.60 -17.73
N MET A 122 -1.80 14.95 -17.35
CA MET A 122 -0.79 15.61 -18.20
C MET A 122 -1.16 16.99 -18.79
N ARG A 123 -2.25 17.63 -18.34
CA ARG A 123 -2.63 18.97 -18.83
C ARG A 123 -1.50 20.00 -18.66
N ALA A 124 -0.91 20.10 -17.47
CA ALA A 124 0.15 21.09 -17.20
C ALA A 124 1.39 20.87 -18.09
N PHE A 125 1.85 19.63 -18.21
CA PHE A 125 2.95 19.28 -19.13
C PHE A 125 2.62 19.59 -20.60
N ARG A 126 1.36 19.36 -21.01
CA ARG A 126 0.90 19.71 -22.37
C ARG A 126 0.85 21.22 -22.60
N GLU A 127 0.44 21.99 -21.60
CA GLU A 127 0.31 23.45 -21.68
C GLU A 127 1.68 24.14 -21.66
N ASP A 128 2.60 23.68 -20.81
CA ASP A 128 3.98 24.18 -20.73
C ASP A 128 4.93 23.07 -20.22
N PRO A 129 5.63 22.36 -21.12
CA PRO A 129 6.53 21.26 -20.74
C PRO A 129 7.86 21.72 -20.13
N ASP A 130 8.27 22.96 -20.36
CA ASP A 130 9.53 23.49 -19.81
C ASP A 130 9.31 23.95 -18.35
N ALA A 131 8.15 24.53 -18.05
CA ALA A 131 7.76 24.88 -16.68
C ALA A 131 7.26 23.67 -15.87
N ASN A 132 6.75 22.63 -16.52
CA ASN A 132 6.22 21.42 -15.87
C ASN A 132 6.87 20.13 -16.41
N PRO A 133 8.21 19.99 -16.33
CA PRO A 133 8.90 18.85 -16.90
C PRO A 133 8.52 17.54 -16.22
N LEU A 134 8.59 16.44 -16.97
CA LEU A 134 8.47 15.10 -16.40
C LEU A 134 9.73 14.73 -15.61
N ASN A 135 9.61 13.75 -14.71
CA ASN A 135 10.75 13.22 -13.95
C ASN A 135 11.60 12.24 -14.79
N THR A 136 12.06 12.69 -15.95
CA THR A 136 12.96 11.97 -16.86
C THR A 136 14.23 12.80 -17.07
N PRO A 137 15.37 12.20 -17.47
CA PRO A 137 16.60 12.94 -17.75
C PRO A 137 16.40 14.13 -18.71
N SER A 138 15.57 13.97 -19.73
CA SER A 138 15.25 15.02 -20.70
C SER A 138 14.11 15.97 -20.29
N GLY A 139 13.41 15.69 -19.18
CA GLY A 139 12.17 16.38 -18.81
C GLY A 139 10.96 16.05 -19.71
N LYS A 140 11.11 15.12 -20.66
CA LYS A 140 10.11 14.79 -21.70
C LYS A 140 9.75 13.31 -21.69
N ILE A 141 8.79 12.95 -22.54
CA ILE A 141 8.51 11.54 -22.87
C ILE A 141 9.66 11.02 -23.73
N GLU A 142 10.41 10.06 -23.20
CA GLU A 142 11.56 9.46 -23.88
C GLU A 142 11.11 8.26 -24.72
N ILE A 143 10.99 8.45 -26.03
CA ILE A 143 10.77 7.34 -26.99
C ILE A 143 12.02 6.45 -27.04
N PHE A 144 13.20 7.04 -26.80
CA PHE A 144 14.47 6.38 -26.60
C PHE A 144 15.05 6.83 -25.26
N SER A 145 15.39 5.89 -24.38
CA SER A 145 16.04 6.15 -23.09
C SER A 145 17.52 5.80 -23.17
N GLU A 146 18.37 6.82 -23.14
CA GLU A 146 19.82 6.65 -23.08
C GLU A 146 20.25 5.90 -21.82
N THR A 147 19.57 6.12 -20.71
CA THR A 147 19.81 5.42 -19.44
C THR A 147 19.65 3.92 -19.60
N VAL A 148 18.56 3.46 -20.22
CA VAL A 148 18.30 2.03 -20.45
C VAL A 148 19.28 1.47 -21.49
N ALA A 149 19.49 2.19 -22.60
CA ALA A 149 20.45 1.78 -23.62
C ALA A 149 21.87 1.61 -23.06
N GLY A 150 22.28 2.47 -22.13
CA GLY A 150 23.60 2.46 -21.50
C GLY A 150 23.89 1.21 -20.66
N PHE A 151 22.87 0.48 -20.22
CA PHE A 151 23.07 -0.81 -19.54
C PHE A 151 23.50 -1.94 -20.48
N GLY A 152 23.27 -1.80 -21.79
CA GLY A 152 23.68 -2.79 -22.79
C GLY A 152 22.95 -4.14 -22.68
N TYR A 153 21.75 -4.16 -22.09
CA TYR A 153 20.96 -5.38 -21.94
C TYR A 153 20.31 -5.80 -23.26
N ALA A 154 20.55 -7.05 -23.66
CA ALA A 154 19.98 -7.61 -24.89
C ALA A 154 18.46 -7.80 -24.83
N ASP A 155 17.92 -8.03 -23.63
CA ASP A 155 16.50 -8.28 -23.37
C ASP A 155 15.70 -7.02 -22.99
N CYS A 156 16.36 -5.86 -22.88
CA CYS A 156 15.72 -4.58 -22.61
C CYS A 156 16.41 -3.42 -23.35
N PRO A 157 16.19 -3.28 -24.67
CA PRO A 157 16.74 -2.18 -25.45
C PRO A 157 16.20 -0.81 -25.02
N GLY A 158 16.93 0.25 -25.35
CA GLY A 158 16.57 1.64 -24.99
C GLY A 158 15.31 2.20 -25.64
N HIS A 159 14.65 1.46 -26.54
CA HIS A 159 13.36 1.83 -27.12
C HIS A 159 12.46 0.61 -27.25
N ALA A 160 11.16 0.87 -27.40
CA ALA A 160 10.16 -0.19 -27.62
C ALA A 160 10.59 -1.08 -28.79
N THR A 161 10.72 -2.38 -28.51
CA THR A 161 11.24 -3.38 -29.45
C THR A 161 10.47 -4.67 -29.23
N TRP A 162 10.08 -5.35 -30.31
CA TRP A 162 9.56 -6.72 -30.21
C TRP A 162 10.73 -7.69 -30.01
N LEU A 163 10.70 -8.41 -28.89
CA LEU A 163 11.63 -9.50 -28.59
C LEU A 163 10.81 -10.79 -28.49
N GLU A 164 11.29 -11.85 -29.13
CA GLU A 164 10.59 -13.13 -29.10
C GLU A 164 10.55 -13.69 -27.67
N PRO A 165 9.36 -13.92 -27.09
CA PRO A 165 9.25 -14.51 -25.76
C PRO A 165 9.63 -15.99 -25.80
N LYS A 166 10.06 -16.54 -24.65
CA LYS A 166 10.47 -17.94 -24.53
C LYS A 166 9.38 -18.93 -24.96
N GLU A 167 8.12 -18.61 -24.67
CA GLU A 167 6.96 -19.44 -24.98
C GLU A 167 5.86 -18.57 -25.59
N TRP A 168 5.42 -18.91 -26.80
CA TRP A 168 4.26 -18.31 -27.45
C TRP A 168 3.60 -19.29 -28.42
N LEU A 169 2.35 -19.01 -28.79
CA LEU A 169 1.46 -19.90 -29.55
C LEU A 169 2.04 -20.40 -30.90
N GLY A 170 3.07 -19.75 -31.46
CA GLY A 170 3.75 -20.16 -32.69
C GLY A 170 5.21 -20.59 -32.52
N SER A 171 5.71 -20.73 -31.28
CA SER A 171 7.06 -21.22 -31.04
C SER A 171 7.17 -22.72 -31.40
N ALA A 172 8.24 -23.09 -32.10
CA ALA A 172 8.49 -24.48 -32.53
C ALA A 172 8.73 -25.46 -31.36
N ILE A 173 8.86 -24.95 -30.13
CA ILE A 173 9.05 -25.71 -28.89
C ILE A 173 7.80 -26.54 -28.54
N LEU A 174 6.64 -26.22 -29.14
CA LEU A 174 5.37 -26.90 -28.92
C LEU A 174 4.94 -27.81 -30.11
N GLN A 175 5.86 -28.28 -30.95
CA GLN A 175 5.53 -29.39 -31.86
C GLN A 175 5.60 -30.72 -31.07
N PRO A 176 4.52 -31.52 -31.07
CA PRO A 176 4.40 -32.73 -30.24
C PRO A 176 5.41 -33.83 -30.56
#